data_AF-A0A9P9PJQ4-F1
#
_entry.id   AF-A0A9P9PJQ4-F1
#
_cell.length_a   1.000
_cell.length_b   1.000
_cell.length_c   1.000
_cell.angle_alpha   90.00
_cell.angle_beta   90.00
_cell.angle_gamma   90.00
#
_symmetry.space_group_name_H-M   'P 1'
#
loop_
_entity.id
_entity.type
_entity.pdbx_description
1 polymer ?
#
loop_
_entity_poly.entity_id
_entity_poly.type
_entity_poly.pdbx_seq_one_letter_code
_entity_poly.pdbx_strand_id
1 'polypeptide(L)'
;MSLFRTLDRTSAVSHPTNAGLFLPFLCPALQPKIPKRGFRKHAVNSPPQLAYTGKHVERVYFQALAQAASCHQHAKHISTLREVIPYAPRHFKVRQKSTWQTPGNQEAKAAAKLKKAGPFKSVKQFAKQELDALVDYYGIRIDTRPEEEVPDDGALIWNVGDSHEPWPLRDAGDIKHIRQLQKLLRDDETPHGEVFEAYKKLPAPGVVYLSTETIRATLHHLSNVERPSPLALQRFLSILDDMKTAHIHIIRSEWTTAIYLAGRAMGTVSADELQAALHIWRDMEHRAGIKGGFVTLNVLFDISVKAGKYELAETLYKELHARKLPLHRHFRVSMLYYHGILRNGDAVRKTYQDLVNSGDIVDTVVLNAVIAALIRAGEPSAAEHVFERMKRLHATRTVRAPGHRFFNRAWRDRRSLGLYLTHEARQMKRNNEQDALKDLQDYAPIAPDARTYALLIRHHSATAGNIDRVYELMQEMRHNSVPLEGTIFIVIFHGFAQFGGVRYSSWTRDKLEKFWSQFLKILQERLERTWISVTAVISALRAFAKVTDPERTMRAWEEIRKMWEPTEAELENVMNVLRKLVPTQGDGFFNPQGPSS
;
A
#
# COMPACT_ATOMS: atom_id res chain seq x y z
N MET A 1 26.19 39.64 -51.60
CA MET A 1 27.00 38.48 -52.04
C MET A 1 28.22 38.40 -51.13
N SER A 2 28.16 37.59 -50.08
CA SER A 2 29.24 37.44 -49.09
C SER A 2 29.73 35.99 -49.08
N LEU A 3 31.00 35.82 -49.43
CA LEU A 3 31.78 34.60 -49.37
C LEU A 3 32.21 34.35 -47.93
N PHE A 4 31.58 33.40 -47.22
CA PHE A 4 32.21 32.60 -46.14
C PHE A 4 31.32 31.37 -45.86
N ARG A 5 31.62 30.27 -46.56
CA ARG A 5 31.21 28.90 -46.21
C ARG A 5 32.47 28.06 -46.12
N THR A 6 32.96 27.85 -44.91
CA THR A 6 33.96 26.84 -44.54
C THR A 6 33.52 26.33 -43.16
N LEU A 7 32.89 25.17 -43.10
CA LEU A 7 33.52 23.91 -42.67
C LEU A 7 34.25 24.05 -41.33
N ASP A 8 33.54 23.80 -40.24
CA ASP A 8 34.13 23.19 -39.06
C ASP A 8 33.43 21.86 -38.78
N ARG A 9 34.07 20.82 -39.30
CA ARG A 9 33.94 19.44 -38.86
C ARG A 9 34.73 19.33 -37.56
N THR A 10 34.06 19.15 -36.42
CA THR A 10 34.70 18.47 -35.28
C THR A 10 34.23 17.02 -35.29
N SER A 11 35.12 16.18 -35.80
CA SER A 11 35.18 14.74 -35.69
C SER A 11 34.96 14.26 -34.25
N ALA A 12 33.85 13.57 -34.00
CA ALA A 12 33.73 12.68 -32.86
C ALA A 12 34.39 11.34 -33.24
N VAL A 13 35.62 11.16 -32.79
CA VAL A 13 36.36 9.90 -32.89
C VAL A 13 35.68 8.86 -32.00
N SER A 14 35.23 7.79 -32.64
CA SER A 14 34.73 6.58 -32.00
C SER A 14 35.87 5.84 -31.30
N HIS A 15 35.79 5.72 -29.97
CA HIS A 15 36.50 4.66 -29.24
C HIS A 15 35.56 3.45 -29.07
N PRO A 16 36.02 2.22 -29.36
CA PRO A 16 35.24 1.02 -29.14
C PRO A 16 35.51 0.53 -27.71
N THR A 17 34.73 1.01 -26.76
CA THR A 17 34.63 0.38 -25.43
C THR A 17 33.17 0.35 -25.01
N ASN A 18 32.63 -0.87 -24.93
CA ASN A 18 31.32 -1.21 -24.37
C ASN A 18 31.22 -0.72 -22.91
N ALA A 19 30.82 0.52 -22.72
CA ALA A 19 30.28 1.05 -21.48
C ALA A 19 29.57 2.36 -21.80
N GLY A 20 28.26 2.29 -22.07
CA GLY A 20 27.44 3.48 -22.21
C GLY A 20 27.58 4.34 -20.96
N LEU A 21 28.09 5.57 -21.13
CA LEU A 21 28.08 6.60 -20.11
C LEU A 21 26.62 6.95 -19.83
N PHE A 22 26.09 6.44 -18.72
CA PHE A 22 24.81 6.86 -18.17
C PHE A 22 24.86 8.38 -17.95
N LEU A 23 23.96 9.14 -18.58
CA LEU A 23 23.80 10.56 -18.25
C LEU A 23 23.33 10.64 -16.79
N PRO A 24 24.11 11.22 -15.86
CA PRO A 24 23.87 11.13 -14.41
C PRO A 24 22.65 11.94 -13.92
N PHE A 25 21.94 12.60 -14.85
CA PHE A 25 20.85 13.53 -14.53
C PHE A 25 19.54 12.82 -14.15
N LEU A 26 19.28 11.62 -14.68
CA LEU A 26 18.05 10.84 -14.39
C LEU A 26 18.31 9.57 -13.57
N CYS A 27 19.56 9.14 -13.49
CA CYS A 27 19.99 8.00 -12.70
C CYS A 27 20.92 8.50 -11.59
N PRO A 28 20.41 8.95 -10.43
CA PRO A 28 21.27 9.14 -9.28
C PRO A 28 21.92 7.79 -9.00
N ALA A 29 23.26 7.76 -8.89
CA ALA A 29 24.01 6.53 -8.61
C ALA A 29 23.33 5.79 -7.45
N LEU A 30 22.67 4.67 -7.76
CA LEU A 30 21.97 3.85 -6.79
C LEU A 30 23.04 3.20 -5.91
N GLN A 31 23.45 3.88 -4.84
CA GLN A 31 24.19 3.22 -3.78
C GLN A 31 23.34 2.02 -3.32
N PRO A 32 23.89 0.79 -3.28
CA PRO A 32 23.14 -0.39 -2.88
C PRO A 32 22.89 -0.35 -1.37
N LYS A 33 22.00 0.53 -0.91
CA LYS A 33 21.41 0.42 0.40
C LYS A 33 20.39 -0.69 0.31
N ILE A 34 20.80 -1.89 0.72
CA ILE A 34 19.90 -3.03 0.91
C ILE A 34 18.73 -2.54 1.79
N PRO A 35 17.48 -2.55 1.30
CA PRO A 35 16.34 -2.10 2.10
C PRO A 35 16.17 -3.04 3.28
N LYS A 36 16.70 -2.64 4.45
CA LYS A 36 16.52 -3.39 5.70
C LYS A 36 15.07 -3.22 6.13
N ARG A 37 14.22 -4.21 5.83
CA ARG A 37 12.89 -4.34 6.45
C ARG A 37 13.05 -4.60 7.94
N GLY A 38 13.14 -3.52 8.72
CA GLY A 38 13.05 -3.58 10.18
C GLY A 38 11.61 -3.31 10.62
N PHE A 39 11.12 -4.08 11.60
CA PHE A 39 9.98 -3.65 12.40
C PHE A 39 10.41 -2.43 13.23
N ARG A 40 10.25 -1.23 12.68
CA ARG A 40 10.46 0.02 13.44
C ARG A 40 9.24 0.29 14.30
N LYS A 41 9.46 0.71 15.55
CA LYS A 41 8.40 1.10 16.52
C LYS A 41 7.60 2.36 16.12
N HIS A 42 7.91 3.01 15.00
CA HIS A 42 7.45 4.38 14.69
C HIS A 42 6.30 4.47 13.68
N ALA A 43 5.18 3.80 13.96
CA ALA A 43 3.94 4.12 13.25
C ALA A 43 2.69 4.16 14.13
N VAL A 44 2.74 3.59 15.34
CA VAL A 44 1.53 3.47 16.20
C VAL A 44 1.64 4.26 17.51
N ASN A 45 2.84 4.69 17.93
CA ASN A 45 3.01 5.33 19.24
C ASN A 45 3.53 6.78 19.20
N SER A 46 3.91 7.30 18.04
CA SER A 46 4.30 8.71 17.90
C SER A 46 3.13 9.46 17.24
N PRO A 47 2.54 10.50 17.88
CA PRO A 47 1.66 11.40 17.16
C PRO A 47 2.47 12.08 16.04
N PRO A 48 1.87 12.39 14.87
CA PRO A 48 2.50 13.30 13.96
C PRO A 48 2.73 14.61 14.73
N GLN A 49 3.99 15.04 14.81
CA GLN A 49 4.26 16.41 15.21
C GLN A 49 3.75 17.30 14.08
N LEU A 50 2.47 17.69 14.17
CA LEU A 50 2.04 18.95 13.59
C LEU A 50 2.99 19.99 14.17
N ALA A 51 3.70 20.72 13.31
CA ALA A 51 4.49 21.87 13.73
C ALA A 51 3.54 22.93 14.29
N TYR A 52 3.11 22.75 15.54
CA TYR A 52 2.33 23.73 16.27
C TYR A 52 3.31 24.83 16.68
N THR A 53 3.35 25.89 15.88
CA THR A 53 4.14 27.11 16.09
C THR A 53 3.75 27.89 17.36
N GLY A 54 2.82 27.38 18.17
CA GLY A 54 2.29 28.04 19.38
C GLY A 54 3.14 27.93 20.66
N LYS A 55 4.13 27.01 20.74
CA LYS A 55 4.89 26.80 22.00
C LYS A 55 5.69 28.03 22.45
N HIS A 56 6.05 28.92 21.53
CA HIS A 56 6.77 30.15 21.86
C HIS A 56 5.84 31.25 22.37
N VAL A 57 4.62 31.35 21.85
CA VAL A 57 3.63 32.35 22.27
C VAL A 57 3.05 31.99 23.63
N GLU A 58 2.76 30.72 23.89
CA GLU A 58 2.26 30.26 25.19
C GLU A 58 3.30 30.46 26.29
N ARG A 59 4.59 30.15 26.05
CA ARG A 59 5.65 30.43 27.03
C ARG A 59 5.77 31.92 27.33
N VAL A 60 5.69 32.79 26.33
CA VAL A 60 5.71 34.25 26.53
C VAL A 60 4.46 34.71 27.30
N TYR A 61 3.30 34.12 27.03
CA TYR A 61 2.06 34.45 27.72
C TYR A 61 2.06 34.01 29.19
N PHE A 62 2.51 32.79 29.49
CA PHE A 62 2.64 32.30 30.86
C PHE A 62 3.74 33.02 31.63
N GLN A 63 4.83 33.43 30.96
CA GLN A 63 5.91 34.19 31.57
C GLN A 63 5.52 35.65 31.82
N ALA A 64 4.73 36.25 30.92
CA ALA A 64 4.12 37.58 31.11
C ALA A 64 3.07 37.57 32.23
N LEU A 65 2.24 36.52 32.33
CA LEU A 65 1.29 36.36 33.43
C LEU A 65 2.00 36.14 34.77
N ALA A 66 3.07 35.36 34.80
CA ALA A 66 3.89 35.15 36.00
C ALA A 66 4.62 36.43 36.44
N GLN A 67 5.09 37.26 35.49
CA GLN A 67 5.67 38.58 35.77
C GLN A 67 4.63 39.62 36.20
N ALA A 68 3.42 39.56 35.63
CA ALA A 68 2.32 40.43 36.05
C ALA A 68 1.85 40.10 37.48
N ALA A 69 1.82 38.80 37.83
CA ALA A 69 1.46 38.33 39.17
C ALA A 69 2.52 38.63 40.24
N SER A 70 3.79 38.78 39.86
CA SER A 70 4.89 39.14 40.79
C SER A 70 5.12 40.65 40.94
N CYS A 71 4.37 41.49 40.22
CA CYS A 71 4.43 42.94 40.37
C CYS A 71 3.74 43.39 41.67
N HIS A 72 4.51 44.00 42.59
CA HIS A 72 4.03 44.49 43.90
C HIS A 72 2.91 45.55 43.84
N GLN A 73 2.69 46.17 42.67
CA GLN A 73 1.59 47.13 42.46
C GLN A 73 0.25 46.43 42.15
N HIS A 74 0.26 45.24 41.52
CA HIS A 74 -0.96 44.50 41.18
C HIS A 74 -1.38 43.48 42.25
N ALA A 75 -0.45 43.02 43.10
CA ALA A 75 -0.77 42.10 44.20
C ALA A 75 -1.70 42.71 45.28
N LYS A 76 -1.81 44.03 45.36
CA LYS A 76 -2.64 44.72 46.36
C LYS A 76 -4.14 44.76 46.01
N HIS A 77 -4.54 44.45 44.78
CA HIS A 77 -5.94 44.51 44.35
C HIS A 77 -6.70 43.17 44.40
N ILE A 78 -6.02 42.05 44.69
CA ILE A 78 -6.64 40.71 44.67
C ILE A 78 -7.11 40.27 46.07
N SER A 79 -6.83 41.04 47.12
CA SER A 79 -7.14 40.66 48.52
C SER A 79 -8.56 40.98 48.99
N THR A 80 -9.45 41.51 48.14
CA THR A 80 -10.81 41.94 48.56
C THR A 80 -11.99 41.10 48.04
N LEU A 81 -11.76 39.85 47.62
CA LEU A 81 -12.87 38.91 47.38
C LEU A 81 -12.62 37.61 48.15
N ARG A 82 -12.85 37.67 49.46
CA ARG A 82 -12.79 36.53 50.37
C ARG A 82 -14.12 36.41 51.11
N GLU A 83 -15.09 35.79 50.46
CA GLU A 83 -16.26 35.19 51.11
C GLU A 83 -17.00 34.31 50.08
N VAL A 84 -16.77 32.98 50.11
CA VAL A 84 -17.77 31.90 49.95
C VAL A 84 -17.10 30.57 50.36
N ILE A 85 -17.79 29.85 51.25
CA ILE A 85 -17.46 28.57 51.91
C ILE A 85 -17.53 27.37 50.90
N PRO A 86 -16.79 26.26 51.10
CA PRO A 86 -16.63 25.21 50.09
C PRO A 86 -17.83 24.25 50.00
N TYR A 87 -18.24 23.89 48.78
CA TYR A 87 -19.24 22.84 48.53
C TYR A 87 -18.61 21.65 47.79
N ALA A 88 -18.69 20.47 48.41
CA ALA A 88 -18.29 19.19 47.86
C ALA A 88 -19.48 18.48 47.20
N PRO A 89 -19.34 17.79 46.06
CA PRO A 89 -20.40 16.93 45.55
C PRO A 89 -20.20 15.48 46.05
N ARG A 90 -21.14 15.02 46.89
CA ARG A 90 -21.35 13.60 47.21
C ARG A 90 -22.45 13.00 46.33
N HIS A 91 -22.25 11.73 46.01
CA HIS A 91 -23.14 10.76 45.37
C HIS A 91 -24.63 10.85 45.72
N PHE A 92 -25.48 10.53 44.75
CA PHE A 92 -26.80 9.93 45.01
C PHE A 92 -27.06 8.74 44.07
N LYS A 93 -27.41 7.60 44.69
CA LYS A 93 -28.03 6.42 44.06
C LYS A 93 -29.51 6.34 44.50
N VAL A 94 -30.37 6.07 43.52
CA VAL A 94 -31.51 5.12 43.49
C VAL A 94 -32.55 5.13 44.63
N ARG A 95 -33.84 5.26 44.26
CA ARG A 95 -34.92 4.43 44.80
C ARG A 95 -36.08 4.26 43.81
N GLN A 96 -36.92 3.27 44.09
CA GLN A 96 -37.60 2.32 43.23
C GLN A 96 -39.12 2.28 43.56
N LYS A 97 -39.90 1.55 42.74
CA LYS A 97 -41.29 1.02 42.91
C LYS A 97 -42.41 1.92 42.35
N SER A 98 -43.51 1.43 41.75
CA SER A 98 -44.27 0.16 41.85
C SER A 98 -45.23 0.02 40.64
N THR A 99 -45.29 -1.15 39.98
CA THR A 99 -46.41 -2.14 39.97
C THR A 99 -47.73 -1.71 39.29
N TRP A 100 -48.18 -2.44 38.25
CA TRP A 100 -49.41 -3.26 38.19
C TRP A 100 -49.72 -3.71 36.74
N GLN A 101 -50.12 -4.98 36.60
CA GLN A 101 -50.47 -5.69 35.36
C GLN A 101 -51.99 -6.02 35.31
N THR A 102 -52.52 -6.10 34.08
CA THR A 102 -53.55 -7.02 33.50
C THR A 102 -55.00 -7.04 34.05
N PRO A 103 -56.02 -7.74 33.46
CA PRO A 103 -56.18 -8.51 32.19
C PRO A 103 -57.57 -8.33 31.44
N GLY A 104 -57.78 -9.06 30.32
CA GLY A 104 -59.10 -9.60 29.86
C GLY A 104 -59.71 -8.92 28.61
N ASN A 105 -59.78 -9.45 27.38
CA ASN A 105 -60.12 -10.76 26.78
C ASN A 105 -61.64 -10.93 26.48
N GLN A 106 -62.00 -11.03 25.19
CA GLN A 106 -63.13 -11.76 24.55
C GLN A 106 -63.13 -11.40 23.04
N GLU A 107 -62.65 -12.26 22.13
CA GLU A 107 -63.29 -13.45 21.55
C GLU A 107 -64.63 -13.18 20.83
N ALA A 108 -64.66 -13.32 19.49
CA ALA A 108 -65.19 -14.51 18.80
C ALA A 108 -65.84 -14.26 17.41
N LYS A 109 -65.36 -15.05 16.43
CA LYS A 109 -66.09 -15.68 15.27
C LYS A 109 -66.52 -14.79 14.08
N ALA A 110 -66.43 -15.20 12.80
CA ALA A 110 -65.89 -16.39 12.12
C ALA A 110 -65.81 -16.17 10.58
N ALA A 111 -64.84 -16.86 9.94
CA ALA A 111 -64.77 -17.37 8.54
C ALA A 111 -64.90 -16.36 7.36
N ALA A 112 -64.16 -16.42 6.24
CA ALA A 112 -63.40 -17.49 5.60
C ALA A 112 -62.37 -16.95 4.57
N LYS A 113 -61.40 -17.83 4.26
CA LYS A 113 -60.47 -17.91 3.11
C LYS A 113 -59.08 -17.26 3.22
N LEU A 114 -58.12 -18.19 3.37
CA LEU A 114 -56.66 -18.09 3.26
C LEU A 114 -56.17 -17.45 1.94
N LYS A 115 -55.11 -16.63 2.04
CA LYS A 115 -53.86 -16.80 1.27
C LYS A 115 -52.65 -16.39 2.12
N LYS A 116 -51.71 -17.32 2.31
CA LYS A 116 -50.45 -17.15 3.05
C LYS A 116 -49.53 -16.11 2.38
N ALA A 117 -49.01 -15.15 3.14
CA ALA A 117 -47.82 -14.38 2.79
C ALA A 117 -46.83 -14.46 3.97
N GLY A 118 -45.65 -15.03 3.73
CA GLY A 118 -44.65 -15.38 4.76
C GLY A 118 -43.87 -14.20 5.37
N PRO A 119 -42.95 -14.49 6.31
CA PRO A 119 -42.32 -13.52 7.22
C PRO A 119 -41.33 -12.55 6.55
N PHE A 120 -41.06 -12.71 5.26
CA PHE A 120 -40.00 -12.00 4.55
C PHE A 120 -40.38 -10.60 4.04
N LYS A 121 -41.65 -10.18 4.18
CA LYS A 121 -42.06 -8.82 3.79
C LYS A 121 -41.79 -7.77 4.86
N SER A 122 -41.89 -8.10 6.15
CA SER A 122 -41.60 -7.15 7.24
C SER A 122 -40.10 -6.88 7.38
N VAL A 123 -39.24 -7.86 7.11
CA VAL A 123 -37.77 -7.69 7.11
C VAL A 123 -37.30 -6.84 5.92
N LYS A 124 -37.99 -6.94 4.77
CA LYS A 124 -37.70 -6.10 3.59
C LYS A 124 -38.14 -4.65 3.81
N GLN A 125 -39.23 -4.41 4.54
CA GLN A 125 -39.65 -3.05 4.94
C GLN A 125 -38.74 -2.48 6.04
N PHE A 126 -38.25 -3.31 6.97
CA PHE A 126 -37.29 -2.92 8.00
C PHE A 126 -35.92 -2.53 7.40
N ALA A 127 -35.38 -3.33 6.47
CA ALA A 127 -34.14 -3.01 5.76
C ALA A 127 -34.28 -1.79 4.82
N LYS A 128 -35.48 -1.55 4.28
CA LYS A 128 -35.77 -0.42 3.40
C LYS A 128 -35.96 0.89 4.19
N GLN A 129 -36.51 0.85 5.41
CA GLN A 129 -36.65 2.02 6.27
C GLN A 129 -35.32 2.49 6.90
N GLU A 130 -34.39 1.59 7.20
CA GLU A 130 -33.01 1.92 7.60
C GLU A 130 -32.17 2.48 6.43
N LEU A 131 -32.51 2.11 5.18
CA LEU A 131 -31.90 2.65 3.95
C LEU A 131 -32.55 3.97 3.50
N ASP A 132 -33.86 4.15 3.70
CA ASP A 132 -34.60 5.40 3.44
C ASP A 132 -34.21 6.51 4.45
N ALA A 133 -33.64 6.17 5.61
CA ALA A 133 -33.06 7.12 6.56
C ALA A 133 -31.72 7.73 6.11
N LEU A 134 -31.17 7.30 4.96
CA LEU A 134 -29.82 7.63 4.51
C LEU A 134 -29.75 8.49 3.24
N VAL A 135 -30.87 8.81 2.57
CA VAL A 135 -30.85 9.68 1.38
C VAL A 135 -32.16 10.47 1.23
N ASP A 136 -32.12 11.77 1.49
CA ASP A 136 -32.57 12.82 0.55
C ASP A 136 -32.43 14.22 1.17
N TYR A 137 -31.64 15.11 0.55
CA TYR A 137 -32.08 16.45 0.13
C TYR A 137 -30.97 17.31 -0.55
N TYR A 138 -31.29 17.81 -1.77
CA TYR A 138 -30.65 18.85 -2.61
C TYR A 138 -29.25 18.56 -3.20
N GLY A 139 -28.90 18.81 -4.47
CA GLY A 139 -29.54 19.50 -5.61
C GLY A 139 -28.47 20.24 -6.46
N ILE A 140 -28.44 19.99 -7.79
CA ILE A 140 -27.84 20.78 -8.92
C ILE A 140 -26.27 20.92 -8.95
N ARG A 141 -25.48 20.90 -10.04
CA ARG A 141 -25.63 21.06 -11.51
C ARG A 141 -24.69 20.13 -12.30
N ILE A 142 -25.17 19.80 -13.48
CA ILE A 142 -24.52 19.07 -14.58
C ILE A 142 -23.31 19.87 -15.09
N ASP A 143 -22.15 19.21 -15.26
CA ASP A 143 -21.11 19.68 -16.20
C ASP A 143 -21.18 18.75 -17.42
N THR A 144 -21.93 19.21 -18.42
CA THR A 144 -22.04 18.58 -19.74
C THR A 144 -20.75 18.87 -20.48
N ARG A 145 -19.80 17.95 -20.47
CA ARG A 145 -18.72 17.95 -21.46
C ARG A 145 -18.54 16.53 -22.01
N PRO A 146 -18.53 16.36 -23.34
CA PRO A 146 -18.00 15.15 -23.94
C PRO A 146 -16.54 15.00 -23.51
N GLU A 147 -16.07 13.76 -23.35
CA GLU A 147 -14.63 13.52 -23.34
C GLU A 147 -14.10 13.90 -24.72
N GLU A 148 -13.45 15.05 -24.82
CA GLU A 148 -12.36 15.19 -25.78
C GLU A 148 -11.28 14.20 -25.34
N GLU A 149 -10.82 13.35 -26.27
CA GLU A 149 -9.40 13.02 -26.31
C GLU A 149 -8.68 14.37 -26.31
N VAL A 150 -8.28 14.86 -25.14
CA VAL A 150 -7.50 16.10 -25.06
C VAL A 150 -6.27 15.82 -25.91
N PRO A 151 -6.08 16.52 -27.05
CA PRO A 151 -4.84 16.42 -27.81
C PRO A 151 -3.71 16.74 -26.84
N ASP A 152 -2.56 16.10 -27.01
CA ASP A 152 -1.40 16.26 -26.13
C ASP A 152 -0.86 17.71 -26.29
N ASP A 153 -1.55 18.69 -25.68
CA ASP A 153 -1.34 20.14 -25.80
C ASP A 153 -0.19 20.62 -24.91
N GLY A 154 0.86 19.80 -24.79
CA GLY A 154 2.13 20.27 -24.25
C GLY A 154 2.82 21.15 -25.27
N ALA A 155 3.46 22.24 -24.85
CA ALA A 155 4.32 23.02 -25.73
C ALA A 155 5.40 22.10 -26.33
N LEU A 156 5.25 21.87 -27.62
CA LEU A 156 5.93 20.88 -28.46
C LEU A 156 7.40 21.27 -28.73
N ILE A 157 8.20 21.51 -27.69
CA ILE A 157 9.62 21.88 -27.82
C ILE A 157 10.45 20.74 -28.45
N TRP A 158 9.89 19.51 -28.49
CA TRP A 158 10.51 18.31 -29.03
C TRP A 158 9.81 17.75 -30.28
N ASN A 159 9.04 18.57 -31.01
CA ASN A 159 8.38 18.10 -32.24
C ASN A 159 9.10 18.52 -33.52
N VAL A 160 9.47 17.52 -34.31
CA VAL A 160 9.06 17.50 -35.71
C VAL A 160 8.14 16.29 -35.86
N GLY A 161 6.99 16.50 -36.50
CA GLY A 161 5.84 15.61 -36.46
C GLY A 161 5.99 14.25 -37.14
N ASP A 162 4.92 13.48 -36.94
CA ASP A 162 4.57 12.16 -37.46
C ASP A 162 5.37 10.97 -36.93
N SER A 163 4.61 9.90 -36.67
CA SER A 163 5.01 8.61 -36.10
C SER A 163 6.46 8.25 -36.40
N HIS A 164 7.28 8.12 -35.34
CA HIS A 164 8.66 7.64 -35.46
C HIS A 164 8.74 6.47 -36.43
N GLU A 165 9.40 6.72 -37.57
CA GLU A 165 9.70 5.69 -38.55
C GLU A 165 11.00 5.00 -38.16
N PRO A 166 11.00 3.66 -38.03
CA PRO A 166 12.20 2.91 -37.70
C PRO A 166 13.30 3.18 -38.71
N TRP A 167 14.50 3.49 -38.23
CA TRP A 167 15.64 3.66 -39.13
C TRP A 167 16.01 2.35 -39.82
N PRO A 168 16.57 2.41 -41.04
CA PRO A 168 17.09 1.23 -41.70
C PRO A 168 18.17 0.58 -40.83
N LEU A 169 18.09 -0.74 -40.71
CA LEU A 169 19.03 -1.52 -39.92
C LEU A 169 20.41 -1.50 -40.57
N ARG A 170 21.45 -1.31 -39.74
CA ARG A 170 22.84 -1.34 -40.21
C ARG A 170 23.25 -2.76 -40.61
N ASP A 171 22.86 -3.74 -39.81
CA ASP A 171 23.13 -5.16 -40.05
C ASP A 171 21.82 -5.96 -40.23
N ALA A 172 21.77 -6.83 -41.24
CA ALA A 172 20.62 -7.71 -41.46
C ALA A 172 20.40 -8.71 -40.31
N GLY A 173 21.41 -8.92 -39.46
CA GLY A 173 21.33 -9.76 -38.26
C GLY A 173 20.42 -9.18 -37.18
N ASP A 174 20.33 -7.86 -37.07
CA ASP A 174 19.58 -7.16 -36.02
C ASP A 174 18.06 -7.39 -36.12
N ILE A 175 17.58 -7.71 -37.33
CA ILE A 175 16.20 -8.14 -37.57
C ILE A 175 15.83 -9.33 -36.67
N LYS A 176 16.78 -10.23 -36.41
CA LYS A 176 16.55 -11.40 -35.53
C LYS A 176 16.28 -10.96 -34.10
N HIS A 177 16.98 -9.94 -33.61
CA HIS A 177 16.79 -9.41 -32.25
C HIS A 177 15.45 -8.68 -32.12
N ILE A 178 15.03 -7.93 -33.14
CA ILE A 178 13.70 -7.28 -33.16
C ILE A 178 12.59 -8.32 -33.17
N ARG A 179 12.69 -9.36 -34.01
CA ARG A 179 11.70 -10.46 -34.04
C ARG A 179 11.67 -11.23 -32.72
N GLN A 180 12.83 -11.45 -32.11
CA GLN A 180 12.91 -12.08 -30.78
C GLN A 180 12.20 -11.21 -29.73
N LEU A 181 12.45 -9.89 -29.73
CA LEU A 181 11.80 -8.96 -28.82
C LEU A 181 10.28 -8.97 -29.02
N GLN A 182 9.79 -8.87 -30.26
CA GLN A 182 8.37 -8.96 -30.58
C GLN A 182 7.74 -10.29 -30.14
N LYS A 183 8.48 -11.40 -30.25
CA LYS A 183 8.01 -12.70 -29.77
C LYS A 183 7.86 -12.71 -28.25
N LEU A 184 8.86 -12.19 -27.53
CA LEU A 184 8.83 -12.11 -26.06
C LEU A 184 7.68 -11.21 -25.56
N LEU A 185 7.36 -10.14 -26.29
CA LEU A 185 6.28 -9.21 -25.92
C LEU A 185 4.87 -9.78 -26.10
N ARG A 186 4.70 -10.90 -26.82
CA ARG A 186 3.39 -11.57 -26.91
C ARG A 186 3.00 -12.24 -25.59
N ASP A 187 4.00 -12.63 -24.80
CA ASP A 187 3.83 -13.33 -23.54
C ASP A 187 4.00 -12.33 -22.38
N ASP A 188 2.88 -11.93 -21.76
CA ASP A 188 2.85 -10.98 -20.63
C ASP A 188 3.59 -11.48 -19.37
N GLU A 189 3.88 -12.78 -19.30
CA GLU A 189 4.56 -13.43 -18.17
C GLU A 189 6.07 -13.50 -18.32
N THR A 190 6.63 -13.10 -19.46
CA THR A 190 8.08 -13.12 -19.68
C THR A 190 8.83 -12.31 -18.62
N PRO A 191 9.99 -12.79 -18.15
CA PRO A 191 10.74 -12.06 -17.15
C PRO A 191 11.33 -10.79 -17.76
N HIS A 192 11.24 -9.67 -17.04
CA HIS A 192 11.68 -8.36 -17.52
C HIS A 192 13.19 -8.31 -17.85
N GLY A 193 13.98 -9.30 -17.39
CA GLY A 193 15.39 -9.44 -17.71
C GLY A 193 15.61 -9.80 -19.17
N GLU A 194 14.91 -10.84 -19.65
CA GLU A 194 15.06 -11.34 -21.02
C GLU A 194 14.62 -10.30 -22.06
N VAL A 195 13.51 -9.60 -21.80
CA VAL A 195 13.01 -8.53 -22.67
C VAL A 195 14.05 -7.41 -22.79
N PHE A 196 14.64 -6.99 -21.68
CA PHE A 196 15.64 -5.93 -21.67
C PHE A 196 16.99 -6.37 -22.26
N GLU A 197 17.39 -7.62 -22.08
CA GLU A 197 18.57 -8.19 -22.73
C GLU A 197 18.39 -8.30 -24.24
N ALA A 198 17.20 -8.66 -24.72
CA ALA A 198 16.87 -8.63 -26.14
C ALA A 198 16.94 -7.22 -26.71
N TYR A 199 16.45 -6.22 -25.97
CA TYR A 199 16.58 -4.81 -26.33
C TYR A 199 18.04 -4.34 -26.39
N LYS A 200 18.85 -4.70 -25.39
CA LYS A 200 20.28 -4.32 -25.30
C LYS A 200 21.17 -4.89 -26.41
N LYS A 201 20.72 -5.92 -27.12
CA LYS A 201 21.45 -6.46 -28.28
C LYS A 201 21.38 -5.53 -29.50
N LEU A 202 20.45 -4.59 -29.51
CA LEU A 202 20.35 -3.58 -30.56
C LEU A 202 21.44 -2.51 -30.39
N PRO A 203 21.97 -1.95 -31.49
CA PRO A 203 22.94 -0.86 -31.41
C PRO A 203 22.31 0.38 -30.77
N ALA A 204 23.06 1.06 -29.90
CA ALA A 204 22.57 2.26 -29.21
C ALA A 204 22.54 3.49 -30.15
N PRO A 205 21.47 4.31 -30.13
CA PRO A 205 20.22 4.19 -29.36
C PRO A 205 19.25 3.16 -29.96
N GLY A 206 18.89 2.13 -29.18
CA GLY A 206 18.14 0.96 -29.67
C GLY A 206 16.70 1.28 -30.07
N VAL A 207 16.08 2.29 -29.44
CA VAL A 207 14.70 2.73 -29.71
C VAL A 207 14.50 3.15 -31.16
N VAL A 208 15.52 3.70 -31.81
CA VAL A 208 15.44 4.28 -33.16
C VAL A 208 15.14 3.24 -34.25
N TYR A 209 15.41 1.96 -33.96
CA TYR A 209 15.18 0.85 -34.89
C TYR A 209 13.83 0.14 -34.67
N LEU A 210 13.06 0.58 -33.69
CA LEU A 210 11.82 -0.07 -33.25
C LEU A 210 10.60 0.75 -33.68
N SER A 211 9.49 0.09 -33.96
CA SER A 211 8.23 0.81 -34.19
C SER A 211 7.71 1.42 -32.88
N THR A 212 6.95 2.50 -32.98
CA THR A 212 6.30 3.13 -31.81
C THR A 212 5.45 2.13 -31.00
N GLU A 213 4.78 1.20 -31.69
CA GLU A 213 4.02 0.13 -31.06
C GLU A 213 4.89 -0.82 -30.24
N THR A 214 6.04 -1.26 -30.78
CA THR A 214 6.93 -2.16 -30.04
C THR A 214 7.60 -1.44 -28.88
N ILE A 215 7.99 -0.17 -29.04
CA ILE A 215 8.52 0.66 -27.95
C ILE A 215 7.51 0.76 -26.81
N ARG A 216 6.26 1.13 -27.11
CA ARG A 216 5.20 1.25 -26.11
C ARG A 216 4.84 -0.09 -25.48
N ALA A 217 4.83 -1.17 -26.26
CA ALA A 217 4.65 -2.53 -25.73
C ALA A 217 5.78 -2.92 -24.78
N THR A 218 7.04 -2.60 -25.09
CA THR A 218 8.17 -2.84 -24.17
C THR A 218 8.02 -2.06 -22.88
N LEU A 219 7.69 -0.77 -22.95
CA LEU A 219 7.49 0.07 -21.77
C LEU A 219 6.31 -0.42 -20.92
N HIS A 220 5.20 -0.79 -21.57
CA HIS A 220 4.04 -1.37 -20.89
C HIS A 220 4.40 -2.67 -20.16
N HIS A 221 5.12 -3.58 -20.83
CA HIS A 221 5.59 -4.83 -20.22
C HIS A 221 6.50 -4.55 -19.00
N LEU A 222 7.49 -3.67 -19.15
CA LEU A 222 8.40 -3.30 -18.06
C LEU A 222 7.69 -2.57 -16.89
N SER A 223 6.57 -1.89 -17.16
CA SER A 223 5.77 -1.21 -16.14
C SER A 223 5.00 -2.18 -15.23
N ASN A 224 4.71 -3.39 -15.74
CA ASN A 224 3.89 -4.39 -15.06
C ASN A 224 4.71 -5.17 -14.03
N VAL A 225 5.06 -4.52 -12.92
CA VAL A 225 5.83 -5.10 -11.81
C VAL A 225 4.96 -5.31 -10.57
N GLU A 226 5.08 -6.47 -9.90
CA GLU A 226 4.42 -6.72 -8.60
C GLU A 226 4.94 -5.76 -7.53
N ARG A 227 6.26 -5.59 -7.49
CA ARG A 227 6.97 -4.69 -6.59
C ARG A 227 8.05 -3.95 -7.37
N PRO A 228 7.96 -2.61 -7.48
CA PRO A 228 9.00 -1.82 -8.12
C PRO A 228 10.36 -2.16 -7.51
N SER A 229 11.31 -2.50 -8.38
CA SER A 229 12.69 -2.83 -8.00
C SER A 229 13.64 -1.79 -8.61
N PRO A 230 14.83 -1.57 -8.01
CA PRO A 230 15.81 -0.64 -8.58
C PRO A 230 16.23 -1.06 -9.99
N LEU A 231 16.32 -2.37 -10.24
CA LEU A 231 16.62 -2.91 -11.57
C LEU A 231 15.50 -2.62 -12.57
N ALA A 232 14.23 -2.74 -12.17
CA ALA A 232 13.11 -2.40 -13.05
C ALA A 232 13.08 -0.91 -13.37
N LEU A 233 13.36 -0.03 -12.39
CA LEU A 233 13.49 1.40 -12.60
C LEU A 233 14.61 1.72 -13.59
N GLN A 234 15.81 1.15 -13.40
CA GLN A 234 16.95 1.38 -14.29
C GLN A 234 16.64 0.97 -15.74
N ARG A 235 16.00 -0.19 -15.94
CA ARG A 235 15.59 -0.66 -17.27
C ARG A 235 14.60 0.30 -17.92
N PHE A 236 13.58 0.71 -17.18
CA PHE A 236 12.55 1.62 -17.68
C PHE A 236 13.12 2.99 -18.03
N LEU A 237 13.94 3.58 -17.15
CA LEU A 237 14.57 4.87 -17.40
C LEU A 237 15.56 4.83 -18.55
N SER A 238 16.32 3.74 -18.74
CA SER A 238 17.25 3.64 -19.87
C SER A 238 16.55 3.71 -21.23
N ILE A 239 15.36 3.12 -21.36
CA ILE A 239 14.58 3.21 -22.60
C ILE A 239 14.01 4.62 -22.78
N LEU A 240 13.58 5.28 -21.69
CA LEU A 240 13.15 6.68 -21.76
C LEU A 240 14.29 7.64 -22.10
N ASP A 241 15.50 7.38 -21.64
CA ASP A 241 16.69 8.14 -22.01
C ASP A 241 16.99 7.96 -23.50
N ASP A 242 16.92 6.73 -24.01
CA ASP A 242 17.06 6.46 -25.43
C ASP A 242 15.96 7.16 -26.25
N MET A 243 14.70 7.18 -25.79
CA MET A 243 13.62 7.96 -26.42
C MET A 243 13.93 9.47 -26.44
N LYS A 244 14.49 10.03 -25.36
CA LYS A 244 14.91 11.44 -25.32
C LYS A 244 16.03 11.72 -26.31
N THR A 245 17.03 10.84 -26.40
CA THR A 245 18.13 11.01 -27.36
C THR A 245 17.68 10.90 -28.81
N ALA A 246 16.67 10.06 -29.06
CA ALA A 246 16.03 9.89 -30.37
C ALA A 246 15.00 10.97 -30.70
N HIS A 247 14.75 11.91 -29.77
CA HIS A 247 13.67 12.91 -29.87
C HIS A 247 12.29 12.31 -30.14
N ILE A 248 12.02 11.11 -29.59
CA ILE A 248 10.71 10.48 -29.63
C ILE A 248 9.86 11.02 -28.48
N HIS A 249 8.60 11.32 -28.76
CA HIS A 249 7.69 11.89 -27.78
C HIS A 249 7.38 10.90 -26.66
N ILE A 250 7.45 11.40 -25.43
CA ILE A 250 7.10 10.63 -24.23
C ILE A 250 5.68 11.00 -23.81
N ILE A 251 4.80 10.02 -23.70
CA ILE A 251 3.38 10.21 -23.39
C ILE A 251 3.20 10.38 -21.88
N ARG A 252 2.12 11.06 -21.47
CA ARG A 252 1.70 11.20 -20.07
C ARG A 252 1.71 9.88 -19.26
N SER A 253 1.31 8.76 -19.84
CA SER A 253 1.31 7.45 -19.19
C SER A 253 2.71 6.94 -18.87
N GLU A 254 3.67 7.18 -19.76
CA GLU A 254 5.08 6.80 -19.62
C GLU A 254 5.77 7.65 -18.55
N TRP A 255 5.53 8.97 -18.57
CA TRP A 255 5.95 9.88 -17.50
C TRP A 255 5.37 9.48 -16.14
N THR A 256 4.08 9.17 -16.08
CA THR A 256 3.42 8.74 -14.84
C THR A 256 4.02 7.44 -14.31
N THR A 257 4.37 6.52 -15.20
CA THR A 257 5.04 5.26 -14.84
C THR A 257 6.46 5.51 -14.34
N ALA A 258 7.22 6.42 -14.96
CA ALA A 258 8.54 6.83 -14.49
C ALA A 258 8.48 7.41 -13.08
N ILE A 259 7.54 8.33 -12.83
CA ILE A 259 7.30 8.93 -11.51
C ILE A 259 6.96 7.84 -10.47
N TYR A 260 6.07 6.90 -10.84
CA TYR A 260 5.69 5.79 -9.97
C TYR A 260 6.88 4.90 -9.62
N LEU A 261 7.69 4.48 -10.60
CA LEU A 261 8.85 3.62 -10.36
C LEU A 261 9.91 4.36 -9.54
N ALA A 262 10.21 5.63 -9.86
CA ALA A 262 11.20 6.44 -9.15
C ALA A 262 10.85 6.62 -7.67
N GLY A 263 9.57 6.83 -7.36
CA GLY A 263 9.11 6.97 -5.99
C GLY A 263 8.91 5.66 -5.22
N ARG A 264 9.11 4.48 -5.84
CA ARG A 264 8.76 3.18 -5.25
C ARG A 264 9.82 2.10 -5.31
N ALA A 265 10.84 2.27 -6.14
CA ALA A 265 11.81 1.22 -6.47
C ALA A 265 12.54 0.63 -5.26
N MET A 266 12.75 1.41 -4.19
CA MET A 266 13.48 0.96 -2.99
C MET A 266 12.58 0.32 -1.93
N GLY A 267 11.26 0.24 -2.18
CA GLY A 267 10.26 -0.36 -1.31
C GLY A 267 9.85 0.52 -0.11
N THR A 268 10.78 1.17 0.57
CA THR A 268 10.48 2.20 1.60
C THR A 268 10.62 3.58 0.99
N VAL A 269 9.52 4.31 0.88
CA VAL A 269 9.53 5.66 0.28
C VAL A 269 10.30 6.63 1.17
N SER A 270 11.52 6.97 0.76
CA SER A 270 12.36 7.98 1.41
C SER A 270 12.02 9.39 0.91
N ALA A 271 12.50 10.41 1.61
CA ALA A 271 12.44 11.80 1.14
C ALA A 271 13.18 11.96 -0.20
N ASP A 272 14.30 11.24 -0.40
CA ASP A 272 15.11 11.29 -1.63
C ASP A 272 14.33 10.76 -2.84
N GLU A 273 13.59 9.66 -2.67
CA GLU A 273 12.74 9.08 -3.71
C GLU A 273 11.56 10.00 -4.08
N LEU A 274 11.00 10.68 -3.08
CA LEU A 274 10.01 11.73 -3.32
C LEU A 274 10.60 12.89 -4.13
N GLN A 275 11.83 13.34 -3.82
CA GLN A 275 12.49 14.39 -4.59
C GLN A 275 12.75 13.94 -6.04
N ALA A 276 13.19 12.70 -6.26
CA ALA A 276 13.35 12.15 -7.61
C ALA A 276 12.03 12.13 -8.39
N ALA A 277 10.94 11.67 -7.76
CA ALA A 277 9.61 11.68 -8.36
C ALA A 277 9.12 13.10 -8.70
N LEU A 278 9.34 14.07 -7.82
CA LEU A 278 9.00 15.47 -8.05
C LEU A 278 9.87 16.11 -9.15
N HIS A 279 11.13 15.71 -9.28
CA HIS A 279 12.00 16.19 -10.34
C HIS A 279 11.50 15.73 -11.72
N ILE A 280 11.14 14.44 -11.85
CA ILE A 280 10.54 13.90 -13.07
C ILE A 280 9.20 14.58 -13.37
N TRP A 281 8.38 14.86 -12.36
CA TRP A 281 7.12 15.60 -12.55
C TRP A 281 7.32 17.04 -13.02
N ARG A 282 8.32 17.75 -12.48
CA ARG A 282 8.69 19.10 -12.95
C ARG A 282 9.16 19.07 -14.40
N ASP A 283 9.97 18.07 -14.78
CA ASP A 283 10.41 17.90 -16.16
C ASP A 283 9.22 17.64 -17.09
N MET A 284 8.25 16.82 -16.66
CA MET A 284 7.02 16.57 -17.41
C MET A 284 6.19 17.85 -17.62
N GLU A 285 5.93 18.65 -16.58
CA GLU A 285 5.07 19.84 -16.72
C GLU A 285 5.79 21.05 -17.33
N HIS A 286 7.07 21.28 -16.99
CA HIS A 286 7.80 22.48 -17.45
C HIS A 286 8.56 22.28 -18.75
N ARG A 287 9.21 21.12 -18.95
CA ARG A 287 10.08 20.89 -20.13
C ARG A 287 9.33 20.23 -21.28
N ALA A 288 8.47 19.26 -20.98
CA ALA A 288 7.63 18.61 -21.98
C ALA A 288 6.28 19.33 -22.18
N GLY A 289 5.90 20.22 -21.26
CA GLY A 289 4.62 20.93 -21.32
C GLY A 289 3.40 20.05 -21.01
N ILE A 290 3.58 18.78 -20.67
CA ILE A 290 2.50 17.82 -20.49
C ILE A 290 1.95 17.95 -19.08
N LYS A 291 0.69 18.38 -18.94
CA LYS A 291 0.05 18.51 -17.62
C LYS A 291 -0.29 17.15 -17.00
N GLY A 292 0.02 17.01 -15.71
CA GLY A 292 -0.32 15.81 -14.94
C GLY A 292 -1.83 15.57 -14.86
N GLY A 293 -2.26 14.34 -15.12
CA GLY A 293 -3.65 13.92 -14.99
C GLY A 293 -4.00 13.39 -13.59
N PHE A 294 -5.22 12.88 -13.43
CA PHE A 294 -5.69 12.32 -12.15
C PHE A 294 -4.82 11.14 -11.65
N VAL A 295 -4.30 10.31 -12.56
CA VAL A 295 -3.40 9.19 -12.22
C VAL A 295 -2.06 9.72 -11.69
N THR A 296 -1.49 10.73 -12.35
CA THR A 296 -0.20 11.34 -11.98
C THR A 296 -0.28 11.95 -10.59
N LEU A 297 -1.33 12.75 -10.31
CA LEU A 297 -1.54 13.34 -8.99
C LEU A 297 -1.81 12.28 -7.92
N ASN A 298 -2.53 11.20 -8.23
CA ASN A 298 -2.71 10.08 -7.29
C ASN A 298 -1.38 9.40 -6.93
N VAL A 299 -0.51 9.16 -7.91
CA VAL A 299 0.82 8.59 -7.69
C VAL A 299 1.65 9.50 -6.79
N LEU A 300 1.71 10.80 -7.10
CA LEU A 300 2.44 11.79 -6.29
C LEU A 300 1.87 11.92 -4.87
N PHE A 301 0.55 11.88 -4.72
CA PHE A 301 -0.13 11.88 -3.43
C PHE A 301 0.28 10.65 -2.61
N ASP A 302 0.17 9.44 -3.18
CA ASP A 302 0.50 8.18 -2.49
C ASP A 302 2.01 8.08 -2.15
N ILE A 303 2.90 8.63 -2.98
CA ILE A 303 4.33 8.76 -2.66
C ILE A 303 4.54 9.75 -1.51
N SER A 304 3.92 10.93 -1.55
CA SER A 304 4.04 11.98 -0.52
C SER A 304 3.55 11.51 0.85
N VAL A 305 2.40 10.82 0.89
CA VAL A 305 1.85 10.25 2.13
C VAL A 305 2.79 9.20 2.71
N LYS A 306 3.39 8.33 1.89
CA LYS A 306 4.32 7.29 2.40
C LYS A 306 5.69 7.83 2.76
N ALA A 307 6.13 8.93 2.16
CA ALA A 307 7.30 9.69 2.59
C ALA A 307 7.06 10.49 3.89
N GLY A 308 5.81 10.57 4.37
CA GLY A 308 5.43 11.33 5.56
C GLY A 308 5.37 12.85 5.34
N LYS A 309 5.30 13.31 4.09
CA LYS A 309 5.19 14.73 3.73
C LYS A 309 3.72 15.11 3.49
N TYR A 310 2.97 15.24 4.57
CA TYR A 310 1.52 15.44 4.53
C TYR A 310 1.09 16.80 3.98
N GLU A 311 1.87 17.86 4.22
CA GLU A 311 1.59 19.20 3.67
C GLU A 311 1.62 19.18 2.14
N LEU A 312 2.60 18.50 1.54
CA LEU A 312 2.67 18.30 0.08
C LEU A 312 1.50 17.46 -0.43
N ALA A 313 1.05 16.46 0.34
CA ALA A 313 -0.11 15.67 -0.03
C ALA A 313 -1.39 16.52 -0.04
N GLU A 314 -1.55 17.45 0.91
CA GLU A 314 -2.67 18.40 0.94
C GLU A 314 -2.62 19.41 -0.22
N THR A 315 -1.43 19.89 -0.60
CA THR A 315 -1.30 20.77 -1.76
C THR A 315 -1.67 20.05 -3.06
N LEU A 316 -1.24 18.79 -3.21
CA LEU A 316 -1.61 17.96 -4.37
C LEU A 316 -3.12 17.67 -4.40
N TYR A 317 -3.74 17.49 -3.23
CA TYR A 317 -5.20 17.33 -3.12
C TYR A 317 -5.94 18.61 -3.54
N LYS A 318 -5.49 19.79 -3.09
CA LYS A 318 -6.05 21.09 -3.50
C LYS A 318 -5.86 21.33 -5.00
N GLU A 319 -4.70 20.98 -5.54
CA GLU A 319 -4.40 21.08 -6.96
C GLU A 319 -5.32 20.20 -7.82
N LEU A 320 -5.60 18.96 -7.37
CA LEU A 320 -6.55 18.08 -8.04
C LEU A 320 -7.94 18.73 -8.16
N HIS A 321 -8.40 19.41 -7.11
CA HIS A 321 -9.66 20.16 -7.10
C HIS A 321 -9.60 21.42 -7.97
N ALA A 322 -8.51 22.18 -7.91
CA ALA A 322 -8.30 23.37 -8.72
C ALA A 322 -8.31 23.05 -10.22
N ARG A 323 -7.73 21.90 -10.61
CA ARG A 323 -7.75 21.36 -11.97
C ARG A 323 -9.08 20.69 -12.35
N LYS A 324 -10.06 20.64 -11.44
CA LYS A 324 -11.37 19.97 -11.60
C LYS A 324 -11.26 18.51 -12.08
N LEU A 325 -10.23 17.81 -11.62
CA LEU A 325 -10.01 16.41 -12.01
C LEU A 325 -10.91 15.48 -11.18
N PRO A 326 -11.49 14.43 -11.78
CA PRO A 326 -12.37 13.52 -11.06
C PRO A 326 -11.59 12.70 -10.02
N LEU A 327 -12.18 12.54 -8.83
CA LEU A 327 -11.66 11.65 -7.79
C LEU A 327 -11.92 10.20 -8.19
N HIS A 328 -10.84 9.50 -8.55
CA HIS A 328 -10.87 8.10 -8.95
C HIS A 328 -10.89 7.16 -7.74
N ARG A 329 -11.44 5.95 -7.90
CA ARG A 329 -11.45 4.87 -6.89
C ARG A 329 -10.12 4.70 -6.16
N HIS A 330 -9.02 4.62 -6.91
CA HIS A 330 -7.67 4.49 -6.33
C HIS A 330 -7.25 5.68 -5.47
N PHE A 331 -7.68 6.89 -5.80
CA PHE A 331 -7.39 8.09 -5.02
C PHE A 331 -8.13 8.03 -3.66
N ARG A 332 -9.41 7.65 -3.66
CA ARG A 332 -10.18 7.45 -2.42
C ARG A 332 -9.55 6.37 -1.53
N VAL A 333 -9.04 5.29 -2.11
CA VAL A 333 -8.28 4.27 -1.37
C VAL A 333 -6.98 4.83 -0.79
N SER A 334 -6.26 5.68 -1.51
CA SER A 334 -5.09 6.41 -0.98
C SER A 334 -5.48 7.36 0.17
N MET A 335 -6.65 8.02 0.09
CA MET A 335 -7.18 8.87 1.17
C MET A 335 -7.51 8.08 2.44
N LEU A 336 -8.08 6.88 2.32
CA LEU A 336 -8.31 5.99 3.48
C LEU A 336 -6.99 5.72 4.22
N TYR A 337 -5.92 5.44 3.47
CA TYR A 337 -4.59 5.24 4.04
C TYR A 337 -4.04 6.51 4.72
N TYR A 338 -4.19 7.67 4.07
CA TYR A 338 -3.79 8.97 4.62
C TYR A 338 -4.50 9.29 5.94
N HIS A 339 -5.83 9.19 5.98
CA HIS A 339 -6.60 9.45 7.22
C HIS A 339 -6.30 8.42 8.31
N GLY A 340 -6.03 7.16 7.94
CA GLY A 340 -5.56 6.14 8.86
C GLY A 340 -4.23 6.50 9.54
N ILE A 341 -3.28 7.08 8.79
CA ILE A 341 -2.01 7.57 9.36
C ILE A 341 -2.21 8.78 10.27
N LEU A 342 -3.10 9.70 9.90
CA LEU A 342 -3.47 10.86 10.72
C LEU A 342 -4.27 10.49 11.98
N ARG A 343 -4.57 9.21 12.17
CA ARG A 343 -5.39 8.67 13.27
C ARG A 343 -6.79 9.26 13.37
N ASN A 344 -7.38 9.54 12.22
CA ASN A 344 -8.73 10.08 12.16
C ASN A 344 -9.71 9.01 11.68
N GLY A 345 -10.30 8.26 12.61
CA GLY A 345 -11.28 7.21 12.32
C GLY A 345 -12.54 7.75 11.64
N ASP A 346 -13.00 8.94 12.01
CA ASP A 346 -14.19 9.56 11.42
C ASP A 346 -13.96 9.96 9.95
N ALA A 347 -12.78 10.49 9.63
CA ALA A 347 -12.42 10.77 8.24
C ALA A 347 -12.29 9.47 7.42
N VAL A 348 -11.85 8.36 8.01
CA VAL A 348 -11.85 7.04 7.35
C VAL A 348 -13.29 6.59 7.04
N ARG A 349 -14.24 6.76 7.98
CA ARG A 349 -15.65 6.42 7.75
C ARG A 349 -16.29 7.31 6.67
N LYS A 350 -16.03 8.62 6.71
CA LYS A 350 -16.51 9.59 5.70
C LYS A 350 -15.97 9.25 4.32
N THR A 351 -14.67 9.03 4.17
CA THR A 351 -14.08 8.67 2.88
C THR A 351 -14.57 7.31 2.36
N TYR A 352 -14.88 6.36 3.25
CA TYR A 352 -15.54 5.12 2.86
C TYR A 352 -16.99 5.35 2.40
N GLN A 353 -17.76 6.18 3.10
CA GLN A 353 -19.10 6.58 2.67
C GLN A 353 -19.06 7.30 1.32
N ASP A 354 -18.11 8.21 1.12
CA ASP A 354 -17.93 8.92 -0.15
C ASP A 354 -17.59 7.96 -1.30
N LEU A 355 -16.80 6.91 -1.03
CA LEU A 355 -16.51 5.87 -2.03
C LEU A 355 -17.79 5.13 -2.43
N VAL A 356 -18.60 4.71 -1.45
CA VAL A 356 -19.89 4.05 -1.71
C VAL A 356 -20.87 4.98 -2.43
N ASN A 357 -21.03 6.21 -1.96
CA ASN A 357 -21.91 7.23 -2.54
C ASN A 357 -21.49 7.62 -3.95
N SER A 358 -20.20 7.55 -4.26
CA SER A 358 -19.69 7.82 -5.61
C SER A 358 -20.00 6.71 -6.63
N GLY A 359 -20.54 5.57 -6.18
CA GLY A 359 -20.84 4.40 -7.02
C GLY A 359 -19.60 3.57 -7.35
N ASP A 360 -18.49 3.75 -6.61
CA ASP A 360 -17.28 2.95 -6.79
C ASP A 360 -17.49 1.53 -6.24
N ILE A 361 -17.08 0.52 -7.00
CA ILE A 361 -17.22 -0.89 -6.61
C ILE A 361 -16.32 -1.22 -5.41
N VAL A 362 -16.95 -1.75 -4.36
CA VAL A 362 -16.31 -2.24 -3.14
C VAL A 362 -15.95 -3.71 -3.31
N ASP A 363 -14.65 -4.00 -3.33
CA ASP A 363 -14.08 -5.35 -3.39
C ASP A 363 -13.26 -5.69 -2.14
N THR A 364 -12.63 -6.86 -2.13
CA THR A 364 -11.70 -7.28 -1.06
C THR A 364 -10.59 -6.28 -0.79
N VAL A 365 -10.04 -5.65 -1.83
CA VAL A 365 -8.91 -4.73 -1.72
C VAL A 365 -9.33 -3.45 -1.00
N VAL A 366 -10.51 -2.91 -1.32
CA VAL A 366 -11.07 -1.73 -0.64
C VAL A 366 -11.35 -2.04 0.83
N LEU A 367 -12.01 -3.17 1.14
CA LEU A 367 -12.28 -3.55 2.53
C LEU A 367 -10.99 -3.78 3.33
N ASN A 368 -9.97 -4.39 2.71
CA ASN A 368 -8.65 -4.54 3.30
C ASN A 368 -7.99 -3.18 3.59
N ALA A 369 -8.18 -2.19 2.71
CA ALA A 369 -7.68 -0.83 2.95
C ALA A 369 -8.40 -0.17 4.12
N VAL A 370 -9.72 -0.34 4.25
CA VAL A 370 -10.52 0.17 5.38
C VAL A 370 -10.09 -0.47 6.69
N ILE A 371 -9.99 -1.80 6.76
CA ILE A 371 -9.49 -2.53 7.95
C ILE A 371 -8.10 -2.01 8.35
N ALA A 372 -7.20 -1.88 7.37
CA ALA A 372 -5.85 -1.38 7.63
C ALA A 372 -5.82 0.10 8.06
N ALA A 373 -6.77 0.92 7.60
CA ALA A 373 -6.89 2.32 8.00
C ALA A 373 -7.43 2.46 9.42
N LEU A 374 -8.49 1.71 9.78
CA LEU A 374 -9.08 1.70 11.12
C LEU A 374 -8.09 1.20 12.19
N ILE A 375 -7.33 0.13 11.89
CA ILE A 375 -6.27 -0.36 12.79
C ILE A 375 -5.22 0.72 13.03
N ARG A 376 -4.81 1.46 11.98
CA ARG A 376 -3.84 2.58 12.13
C ARG A 376 -4.43 3.76 12.87
N ALA A 377 -5.73 3.98 12.73
CA ALA A 377 -6.44 5.02 13.47
C ALA A 377 -6.61 4.73 14.96
N GLY A 378 -6.29 3.51 15.41
CA GLY A 378 -6.43 3.11 16.80
C GLY A 378 -7.83 2.59 17.15
N GLU A 379 -8.63 2.23 16.14
CA GLU A 379 -9.98 1.66 16.31
C GLU A 379 -10.04 0.19 15.84
N PRO A 380 -9.33 -0.74 16.50
CA PRO A 380 -9.28 -2.13 16.04
C PRO A 380 -10.61 -2.87 16.18
N SER A 381 -11.48 -2.48 17.12
CA SER A 381 -12.83 -3.05 17.26
C SER A 381 -13.67 -2.81 16.01
N ALA A 382 -13.64 -1.58 15.47
CA ALA A 382 -14.31 -1.26 14.21
C ALA A 382 -13.73 -2.09 13.04
N ALA A 383 -12.42 -2.31 13.03
CA ALA A 383 -11.78 -3.15 12.02
C ALA A 383 -12.24 -4.62 12.10
N GLU A 384 -12.41 -5.17 13.30
CA GLU A 384 -12.98 -6.51 13.50
C GLU A 384 -14.44 -6.59 13.04
N HIS A 385 -15.25 -5.56 13.29
CA HIS A 385 -16.62 -5.51 12.78
C HIS A 385 -16.68 -5.51 11.25
N VAL A 386 -15.77 -4.79 10.58
CA VAL A 386 -15.66 -4.83 9.12
C VAL A 386 -15.24 -6.22 8.63
N PHE A 387 -14.32 -6.89 9.33
CA PHE A 387 -13.90 -8.25 9.02
C PHE A 387 -15.04 -9.27 9.16
N GLU A 388 -15.81 -9.22 10.25
CA GLU A 388 -16.96 -10.11 10.43
C GLU A 388 -18.08 -9.82 9.42
N ARG A 389 -18.28 -8.55 9.05
CA ARG A 389 -19.20 -8.18 7.96
C ARG A 389 -18.73 -8.75 6.63
N MET A 390 -17.43 -8.71 6.35
CA MET A 390 -16.84 -9.31 5.14
C MET A 390 -17.09 -10.83 5.09
N LYS A 391 -16.95 -11.55 6.21
CA LYS A 391 -17.27 -12.98 6.34
C LYS A 391 -18.74 -13.27 6.07
N ARG A 392 -19.64 -12.48 6.65
CA ARG A 392 -21.10 -12.62 6.42
C ARG A 392 -21.47 -12.39 4.96
N LEU A 393 -20.94 -11.32 4.35
CA LEU A 393 -21.19 -11.01 2.94
C LEU A 393 -20.64 -12.09 2.00
N HIS A 394 -19.52 -12.69 2.35
CA HIS A 394 -18.98 -13.83 1.62
C HIS A 394 -19.91 -15.05 1.72
N ALA A 395 -20.37 -15.39 2.92
CA ALA A 395 -21.26 -16.53 3.16
C ALA A 395 -22.64 -16.39 2.49
N THR A 396 -23.17 -15.16 2.39
CA THR A 396 -24.44 -14.90 1.71
C THR A 396 -24.36 -14.95 0.19
N ARG A 397 -23.15 -14.85 -0.39
CA ARG A 397 -22.98 -14.83 -1.85
C ARG A 397 -22.95 -16.24 -2.40
N THR A 398 -24.00 -16.61 -3.12
CA THR A 398 -24.14 -17.90 -3.81
C THR A 398 -23.75 -17.84 -5.30
N VAL A 399 -23.80 -16.65 -5.91
CA VAL A 399 -23.50 -16.46 -7.33
C VAL A 399 -21.99 -16.42 -7.55
N ARG A 400 -21.46 -17.46 -8.21
CA ARG A 400 -20.14 -17.42 -8.84
C ARG A 400 -20.27 -16.63 -10.14
N ALA A 401 -19.47 -15.59 -10.28
CA ALA A 401 -19.22 -14.85 -11.52
C ALA A 401 -19.34 -15.74 -12.79
N PRO A 402 -20.32 -15.50 -13.69
CA PRO A 402 -20.35 -16.16 -14.99
C PRO A 402 -19.14 -15.71 -15.84
N GLY A 403 -18.43 -16.66 -16.47
CA GLY A 403 -17.50 -16.35 -17.56
C GLY A 403 -16.05 -16.00 -17.19
N HIS A 404 -15.72 -15.75 -15.92
CA HIS A 404 -14.32 -15.57 -15.53
C HIS A 404 -13.79 -16.84 -14.86
N ARG A 405 -12.89 -17.56 -15.56
CA ARG A 405 -11.97 -18.49 -14.89
C ARG A 405 -11.33 -17.70 -13.76
N PHE A 406 -11.58 -18.13 -12.53
CA PHE A 406 -11.13 -17.44 -11.32
C PHE A 406 -9.73 -16.87 -11.55
N PHE A 407 -9.59 -15.55 -11.41
CA PHE A 407 -8.34 -14.78 -11.35
C PHE A 407 -7.51 -15.26 -10.14
N ASN A 408 -7.12 -16.53 -10.19
CA ASN A 408 -6.62 -17.31 -9.07
C ASN A 408 -5.11 -17.24 -9.04
N ARG A 409 -4.60 -16.92 -7.85
CA ARG A 409 -3.20 -16.94 -7.40
C ARG A 409 -2.27 -15.85 -7.94
N ALA A 410 -2.32 -15.50 -9.23
CA ALA A 410 -1.39 -14.50 -9.78
C ALA A 410 -1.75 -13.06 -9.37
N TRP A 411 -0.75 -12.25 -9.01
CA TRP A 411 -0.97 -10.85 -8.65
C TRP A 411 -1.46 -10.01 -9.85
N ARG A 412 -1.12 -10.43 -11.07
CA ARG A 412 -1.54 -9.81 -12.34
C ARG A 412 -3.06 -9.93 -12.54
N ASP A 413 -3.60 -11.11 -12.30
CA ASP A 413 -5.03 -11.41 -12.36
C ASP A 413 -5.85 -10.55 -11.39
N ARG A 414 -5.36 -10.34 -10.16
CA ARG A 414 -5.99 -9.43 -9.22
C ARG A 414 -5.95 -7.98 -9.71
N ARG A 415 -4.85 -7.57 -10.35
CA ARG A 415 -4.71 -6.22 -10.91
C ARG A 415 -5.65 -6.01 -12.09
N SER A 416 -5.73 -6.96 -13.02
CA SER A 416 -6.63 -6.90 -14.18
C SER A 416 -8.09 -6.87 -13.75
N LEU A 417 -8.49 -7.69 -12.78
CA LEU A 417 -9.84 -7.63 -12.19
C LEU A 417 -10.11 -6.24 -11.57
N GLY A 418 -9.17 -5.72 -10.80
CA GLY A 418 -9.31 -4.39 -10.18
C GLY A 418 -9.48 -3.27 -11.22
N LEU A 419 -8.76 -3.35 -12.35
CA LEU A 419 -8.90 -2.42 -13.47
C LEU A 419 -10.24 -2.59 -14.19
N TYR A 420 -10.64 -3.83 -14.47
CA TYR A 420 -11.92 -4.16 -15.10
C TYR A 420 -13.10 -3.59 -14.30
N LEU A 421 -13.18 -3.89 -13.00
CA LEU A 421 -14.26 -3.37 -12.13
C LEU A 421 -14.29 -1.84 -12.12
N THR A 422 -13.13 -1.19 -12.23
CA THR A 422 -13.06 0.28 -12.22
C THR A 422 -13.47 0.88 -13.56
N HIS A 423 -13.11 0.22 -14.67
CA HIS A 423 -13.48 0.66 -16.01
C HIS A 423 -14.98 0.48 -16.26
N GLU A 424 -15.52 -0.71 -16.00
CA GLU A 424 -16.94 -1.01 -16.14
C GLU A 424 -17.80 -0.10 -15.27
N ALA A 425 -17.45 0.07 -14.00
CA ALA A 425 -18.19 0.97 -13.11
C ALA A 425 -18.21 2.41 -13.64
N ARG A 426 -17.11 2.87 -14.24
CA ARG A 426 -17.05 4.19 -14.86
C ARG A 426 -17.92 4.28 -16.11
N GLN A 427 -17.92 3.26 -16.96
CA GLN A 427 -18.73 3.21 -18.16
C GLN A 427 -20.23 3.17 -17.82
N MET A 428 -20.65 2.29 -16.92
CA MET A 428 -22.05 2.20 -16.46
C MET A 428 -22.51 3.51 -15.80
N LYS A 429 -21.61 4.20 -15.08
CA LYS A 429 -21.88 5.53 -14.52
C LYS A 429 -22.06 6.61 -15.60
N ARG A 430 -21.33 6.53 -16.72
CA ARG A 430 -21.56 7.45 -17.86
C ARG A 430 -22.91 7.20 -18.53
N ASN A 431 -23.32 5.93 -18.60
CA ASN A 431 -24.59 5.54 -19.21
C ASN A 431 -25.80 5.71 -18.26
N ASN A 432 -25.59 6.06 -16.99
CA ASN A 432 -26.60 6.12 -15.93
C ASN A 432 -27.33 4.79 -15.66
N GLU A 433 -26.64 3.66 -15.84
CA GLU A 433 -27.21 2.31 -15.65
C GLU A 433 -27.06 1.83 -14.20
N GLN A 434 -27.99 2.27 -13.33
CA GLN A 434 -27.90 2.00 -11.89
C GLN A 434 -28.07 0.52 -11.52
N ASP A 435 -28.86 -0.24 -12.27
CA ASP A 435 -29.08 -1.66 -11.99
C ASP A 435 -27.87 -2.51 -12.41
N ALA A 436 -27.23 -2.17 -13.54
CA ALA A 436 -25.97 -2.77 -13.95
C ALA A 436 -24.84 -2.53 -12.93
N LEU A 437 -24.81 -1.35 -12.28
CA LEU A 437 -23.87 -1.08 -11.19
C LEU A 437 -24.10 -1.98 -9.97
N LYS A 438 -25.36 -2.26 -9.62
CA LYS A 438 -25.69 -3.20 -8.53
C LYS A 438 -25.25 -4.62 -8.88
N ASP A 439 -25.53 -5.05 -10.11
CA ASP A 439 -25.12 -6.36 -10.60
C ASP A 439 -23.59 -6.50 -10.58
N LEU A 440 -22.87 -5.45 -10.99
CA LEU A 440 -21.40 -5.37 -10.93
C LEU A 440 -20.88 -5.40 -9.48
N GLN A 441 -21.58 -4.78 -8.55
CA GLN A 441 -21.23 -4.81 -7.13
C GLN A 441 -21.51 -6.18 -6.51
N ASP A 442 -22.58 -6.85 -6.91
CA ASP A 442 -22.89 -8.22 -6.49
C ASP A 442 -21.85 -9.21 -7.03
N TYR A 443 -21.35 -8.96 -8.25
CA TYR A 443 -20.27 -9.70 -8.90
C TYR A 443 -18.90 -9.52 -8.23
N ALA A 444 -18.62 -8.34 -7.66
CA ALA A 444 -17.31 -8.06 -7.06
C ALA A 444 -16.95 -9.05 -5.94
N PRO A 445 -15.74 -9.65 -5.95
CA PRO A 445 -15.38 -10.61 -4.92
C PRO A 445 -15.23 -9.90 -3.58
N ILE A 446 -15.94 -10.42 -2.60
CA ILE A 446 -15.80 -10.05 -1.19
C ILE A 446 -15.58 -11.37 -0.42
N ALA A 447 -14.32 -11.67 -0.14
CA ALA A 447 -13.88 -12.83 0.60
C ALA A 447 -12.62 -12.47 1.42
N PRO A 448 -12.51 -12.85 2.70
CA PRO A 448 -11.27 -12.66 3.45
C PRO A 448 -10.09 -13.33 2.75
N ASP A 449 -9.06 -12.55 2.42
CA ASP A 449 -7.85 -13.05 1.75
C ASP A 449 -6.68 -13.19 2.74
N ALA A 450 -5.57 -13.79 2.30
CA ALA A 450 -4.37 -13.94 3.13
C ALA A 450 -3.87 -12.60 3.69
N ARG A 451 -4.10 -11.50 2.95
CA ARG A 451 -3.74 -10.15 3.37
C ARG A 451 -4.68 -9.62 4.47
N THR A 452 -5.97 -9.91 4.42
CA THR A 452 -6.95 -9.58 5.47
C THR A 452 -6.52 -10.19 6.79
N TYR A 453 -6.25 -11.50 6.80
CA TYR A 453 -5.79 -12.21 8.00
C TYR A 453 -4.44 -11.68 8.47
N ALA A 454 -3.48 -11.45 7.56
CA ALA A 454 -2.17 -10.90 7.91
C ALA A 454 -2.27 -9.50 8.58
N LEU A 455 -3.23 -8.66 8.19
CA LEU A 455 -3.47 -7.36 8.83
C LEU A 455 -3.92 -7.51 10.29
N LEU A 456 -4.89 -8.40 10.54
CA LEU A 456 -5.41 -8.66 11.88
C LEU A 456 -4.36 -9.35 12.76
N ILE A 457 -3.71 -10.40 12.25
CA ILE A 457 -2.63 -11.10 12.97
C ILE A 457 -1.52 -10.10 13.33
N ARG A 458 -1.17 -9.19 12.42
CA ARG A 458 -0.19 -8.14 12.70
C ARG A 458 -0.61 -7.22 13.82
N HIS A 459 -1.86 -6.78 13.85
CA HIS A 459 -2.38 -5.96 14.93
C HIS A 459 -2.31 -6.71 16.27
N HIS A 460 -2.78 -7.95 16.34
CA HIS A 460 -2.79 -8.72 17.57
C HIS A 460 -1.38 -9.11 18.06
N SER A 461 -0.45 -9.42 17.15
CA SER A 461 0.92 -9.78 17.51
C SER A 461 1.82 -8.60 17.85
N ALA A 462 1.60 -7.41 17.29
CA ALA A 462 2.47 -6.25 17.52
C ALA A 462 1.91 -5.24 18.53
N THR A 463 0.59 -5.03 18.55
CA THR A 463 -0.06 -3.98 19.35
C THR A 463 -0.86 -4.57 20.51
N ALA A 464 -1.78 -5.50 20.25
CA ALA A 464 -2.71 -5.97 21.29
C ALA A 464 -2.13 -7.05 22.22
N GLY A 465 -1.14 -7.82 21.77
CA GLY A 465 -0.55 -8.93 22.53
C GLY A 465 -1.49 -10.13 22.74
N ASN A 466 -2.59 -10.25 21.98
CA ASN A 466 -3.55 -11.35 22.10
C ASN A 466 -3.17 -12.52 21.18
N ILE A 467 -2.43 -13.49 21.70
CA ILE A 467 -2.00 -14.69 20.97
C ILE A 467 -3.14 -15.68 20.69
N ASP A 468 -4.17 -15.72 21.54
CA ASP A 468 -5.27 -16.68 21.39
C ASP A 468 -6.10 -16.32 20.15
N ARG A 469 -6.36 -15.02 19.95
CA ARG A 469 -6.98 -14.53 18.72
C ARG A 469 -6.13 -14.79 17.48
N VAL A 470 -4.80 -14.70 17.58
CA VAL A 470 -3.89 -15.07 16.46
C VAL A 470 -4.04 -16.54 16.11
N TYR A 471 -4.14 -17.42 17.11
CA TYR A 471 -4.32 -18.84 16.91
C TYR A 471 -5.67 -19.16 16.25
N GLU A 472 -6.75 -18.53 16.71
CA GLU A 472 -8.08 -18.62 16.09
C GLU A 472 -8.04 -18.19 14.62
N LEU A 473 -7.45 -17.03 14.31
CA LEU A 473 -7.35 -16.53 12.93
C LEU A 473 -6.55 -17.49 12.04
N MET A 474 -5.49 -18.11 12.54
CA MET A 474 -4.75 -19.13 11.79
C MET A 474 -5.54 -20.43 11.56
N GLN A 475 -6.39 -20.83 12.51
CA GLN A 475 -7.31 -21.95 12.32
C GLN A 475 -8.39 -21.60 11.28
N GLU A 476 -8.96 -20.40 11.33
CA GLU A 476 -9.92 -19.91 10.33
C GLU A 476 -9.30 -19.90 8.92
N MET A 477 -8.04 -19.45 8.78
CA MET A 477 -7.33 -19.51 7.51
C MET A 477 -7.24 -20.93 6.95
N ARG A 478 -6.94 -21.92 7.80
CA ARG A 478 -6.87 -23.33 7.40
C ARG A 478 -8.22 -23.87 6.99
N HIS A 479 -9.27 -23.56 7.75
CA HIS A 479 -10.63 -24.01 7.45
C HIS A 479 -11.12 -23.44 6.10
N ASN A 480 -10.84 -22.17 5.85
CA ASN A 480 -11.23 -21.47 4.63
C ASN A 480 -10.26 -21.73 3.45
N SER A 481 -9.30 -22.64 3.60
CA SER A 481 -8.29 -22.98 2.58
C SER A 481 -7.51 -21.76 2.05
N VAL A 482 -7.27 -20.77 2.90
CA VAL A 482 -6.47 -19.57 2.59
C VAL A 482 -4.99 -19.89 2.84
N PRO A 483 -4.07 -19.59 1.89
CA PRO A 483 -2.66 -19.91 2.05
C PRO A 483 -2.02 -19.16 3.21
N LEU A 484 -1.23 -19.87 4.02
CA LEU A 484 -0.42 -19.30 5.09
C LEU A 484 0.88 -18.73 4.49
N GLU A 485 0.89 -17.43 4.24
CA GLU A 485 2.09 -16.76 3.73
C GLU A 485 3.21 -16.71 4.79
N GLY A 486 4.46 -16.85 4.36
CA GLY A 486 5.63 -16.80 5.26
C GLY A 486 5.75 -15.49 6.05
N THR A 487 5.20 -14.40 5.53
CA THR A 487 5.21 -13.09 6.20
C THR A 487 4.44 -13.08 7.53
N ILE A 488 3.42 -13.93 7.68
CA ILE A 488 2.60 -14.04 8.88
C ILE A 488 3.46 -14.53 10.06
N PHE A 489 4.31 -15.54 9.83
CA PHE A 489 5.20 -16.09 10.85
C PHE A 489 6.23 -15.08 11.35
N ILE A 490 6.76 -14.22 10.46
CA ILE A 490 7.69 -13.15 10.86
C ILE A 490 7.04 -12.23 11.89
N VAL A 491 5.78 -11.89 11.68
CA VAL A 491 5.05 -10.98 12.58
C VAL A 491 4.71 -11.67 13.90
N ILE A 492 4.36 -12.96 13.87
CA ILE A 492 4.12 -13.76 15.08
C ILE A 492 5.40 -13.87 15.91
N PHE A 493 6.54 -14.23 15.30
CA PHE A 493 7.82 -14.32 16.01
C PHE A 493 8.25 -12.96 16.56
N HIS A 494 7.98 -11.87 15.84
CA HIS A 494 8.18 -10.53 16.38
C HIS A 494 7.33 -10.27 17.62
N GLY A 495 6.06 -10.73 17.62
CA GLY A 495 5.18 -10.68 18.79
C GLY A 495 5.73 -11.46 19.99
N PHE A 496 6.24 -12.68 19.77
CA PHE A 496 6.91 -13.46 20.83
C PHE A 496 8.16 -12.74 21.37
N ALA A 497 8.96 -12.11 20.50
CA ALA A 497 10.10 -11.32 20.93
C ALA A 497 9.69 -10.04 21.71
N GLN A 498 8.49 -9.52 21.50
CA GLN A 498 8.00 -8.33 22.21
C GLN A 498 7.32 -8.70 23.54
N PHE A 499 6.38 -9.65 23.54
CA PHE A 499 5.52 -9.97 24.68
C PHE A 499 5.93 -11.24 25.45
N GLY A 500 6.81 -12.07 24.88
CA GLY A 500 7.30 -13.28 25.52
C GLY A 500 8.26 -13.01 26.70
N GLY A 501 8.46 -14.04 27.53
CA GLY A 501 9.37 -14.02 28.68
C GLY A 501 8.78 -13.40 29.96
N VAL A 502 7.51 -12.98 29.93
CA VAL A 502 6.80 -12.45 31.11
C VAL A 502 6.03 -13.57 31.80
N ARG A 503 6.12 -13.65 33.14
CA ARG A 503 5.37 -14.64 33.94
C ARG A 503 3.87 -14.46 33.73
N TYR A 504 3.14 -15.57 33.61
CA TYR A 504 1.69 -15.61 33.32
C TYR A 504 1.26 -14.96 32.00
N SER A 505 2.21 -14.71 31.08
CA SER A 505 1.84 -14.32 29.72
C SER A 505 1.19 -15.49 28.98
N SER A 506 0.23 -15.18 28.12
CA SER A 506 -0.37 -16.16 27.20
C SER A 506 0.62 -16.66 26.13
N TRP A 507 1.78 -15.99 26.01
CA TRP A 507 2.88 -16.25 25.09
C TRP A 507 3.84 -17.33 25.65
N THR A 508 3.36 -18.57 25.69
CA THR A 508 4.09 -19.71 26.25
C THR A 508 5.07 -20.36 25.26
N ARG A 509 6.05 -21.10 25.81
CA ARG A 509 7.00 -21.93 25.05
C ARG A 509 6.27 -22.93 24.13
N ASP A 510 5.26 -23.62 24.64
CA ASP A 510 4.54 -24.65 23.88
C ASP A 510 3.85 -24.07 22.63
N LYS A 511 3.30 -22.86 22.75
CA LYS A 511 2.68 -22.17 21.60
C LYS A 511 3.75 -21.77 20.59
N LEU A 512 4.92 -21.29 21.03
CA LEU A 512 6.03 -20.97 20.14
C LEU A 512 6.48 -22.22 19.35
N GLU A 513 6.65 -23.36 20.03
CA GLU A 513 7.05 -24.63 19.38
C GLU A 513 5.98 -25.15 18.39
N LYS A 514 4.69 -24.93 18.69
CA LYS A 514 3.59 -25.22 17.74
C LYS A 514 3.65 -24.34 16.49
N PHE A 515 3.88 -23.03 16.62
CA PHE A 515 4.04 -22.16 15.45
C PHE A 515 5.32 -22.48 14.68
N TRP A 516 6.38 -22.87 15.39
CA TRP A 516 7.65 -23.27 14.81
C TRP A 516 7.53 -24.52 13.94
N SER A 517 6.94 -25.59 14.46
CA SER A 517 6.70 -26.83 13.69
C SER A 517 5.81 -26.60 12.47
N GLN A 518 4.79 -25.75 12.58
CA GLN A 518 3.97 -25.34 11.44
C GLN A 518 4.76 -24.57 10.39
N PHE A 519 5.63 -23.65 10.83
CA PHE A 519 6.51 -22.90 9.93
C PHE A 519 7.45 -23.84 9.18
N LEU A 520 8.10 -24.78 9.86
CA LEU A 520 8.99 -25.76 9.22
C LEU A 520 8.25 -26.67 8.23
N LYS A 521 7.04 -27.12 8.57
CA LYS A 521 6.20 -27.92 7.66
C LYS A 521 5.88 -27.15 6.38
N ILE A 522 5.52 -25.87 6.50
CA ILE A 522 5.23 -24.99 5.36
C ILE A 522 6.47 -24.75 4.49
N LEU A 523 7.66 -24.68 5.09
CA LEU A 523 8.92 -24.58 4.35
C LEU A 523 9.24 -25.86 3.58
N GLN A 524 9.00 -27.03 4.17
CA GLN A 524 9.20 -28.33 3.51
C GLN A 524 8.25 -28.53 2.32
N GLU A 525 6.99 -28.12 2.47
CA GLU A 525 5.97 -28.22 1.41
C GLU A 525 6.21 -27.24 0.25
N ARG A 526 7.20 -26.33 0.35
CA ARG A 526 7.55 -25.29 -0.64
C ARG A 526 6.32 -24.56 -1.20
N LEU A 527 5.36 -24.25 -0.33
CA LEU A 527 4.14 -23.53 -0.72
C LEU A 527 4.48 -22.14 -1.30
N GLU A 528 3.66 -21.65 -2.22
CA GLU A 528 3.87 -20.36 -2.89
C GLU A 528 4.04 -19.21 -1.85
N ARG A 529 5.02 -18.31 -2.09
CA ARG A 529 5.38 -17.16 -1.23
C ARG A 529 6.01 -17.46 0.14
N THR A 530 6.60 -18.63 0.34
CA THR A 530 7.34 -18.98 1.57
C THR A 530 8.85 -18.95 1.34
N TRP A 531 9.40 -17.80 0.95
CA TRP A 531 10.87 -17.65 0.96
C TRP A 531 11.37 -17.43 2.39
N ILE A 532 12.47 -18.08 2.74
CA ILE A 532 13.16 -17.85 4.01
C ILE A 532 13.85 -16.49 3.92
N SER A 533 13.22 -15.47 4.50
CA SER A 533 13.83 -14.15 4.61
C SER A 533 14.78 -14.11 5.80
N VAL A 534 15.89 -13.37 5.68
CA VAL A 534 16.80 -13.04 6.80
C VAL A 534 16.02 -12.51 8.00
N THR A 535 15.00 -11.69 7.74
CA THR A 535 14.13 -11.12 8.78
C THR A 535 13.32 -12.17 9.52
N ALA A 536 12.86 -13.24 8.83
CA ALA A 536 12.16 -14.35 9.47
C ALA A 536 13.09 -15.07 10.44
N VAL A 537 14.29 -15.42 9.99
CA VAL A 537 15.30 -16.11 10.80
C VAL A 537 15.68 -15.27 12.03
N ILE A 538 16.02 -14.00 11.84
CA ILE A 538 16.36 -13.09 12.95
C ILE A 538 15.18 -12.94 13.92
N SER A 539 13.95 -12.83 13.42
CA SER A 539 12.77 -12.71 14.27
C SER A 539 12.51 -13.99 15.09
N ALA A 540 12.69 -15.17 14.49
CA ALA A 540 12.55 -16.46 15.15
C ALA A 540 13.61 -16.64 16.25
N LEU A 541 14.88 -16.39 15.93
CA LEU A 541 15.98 -16.50 16.91
C LEU A 541 15.77 -15.56 18.11
N ARG A 542 15.30 -14.33 17.86
CA ARG A 542 14.94 -13.39 18.94
C ARG A 542 13.76 -13.87 19.78
N ALA A 543 12.78 -14.53 19.17
CA ALA A 543 11.65 -15.12 19.87
C ALA A 543 12.11 -16.25 20.80
N PHE A 544 12.91 -17.19 20.28
CA PHE A 544 13.45 -18.31 21.06
C PHE A 544 14.37 -17.83 22.19
N ALA A 545 15.27 -16.88 21.92
CA ALA A 545 16.17 -16.34 22.94
C ALA A 545 15.43 -15.67 24.11
N LYS A 546 14.20 -15.17 23.88
CA LYS A 546 13.41 -14.51 24.93
C LYS A 546 12.51 -15.46 25.73
N VAL A 547 12.01 -16.51 25.07
CA VAL A 547 11.00 -17.42 25.65
C VAL A 547 11.63 -18.72 26.16
N THR A 548 12.79 -19.12 25.62
CA THR A 548 13.40 -20.44 25.83
C THR A 548 14.89 -20.36 26.19
N ASP A 549 15.46 -21.53 26.49
CA ASP A 549 16.87 -21.70 26.84
C ASP A 549 17.81 -21.42 25.64
N PRO A 550 19.06 -21.00 25.90
CA PRO A 550 20.05 -20.74 24.84
C PRO A 550 20.34 -21.98 23.98
N GLU A 551 20.35 -23.17 24.58
CA GLU A 551 20.54 -24.44 23.87
C GLU A 551 19.42 -24.71 22.85
N ARG A 552 18.16 -24.42 23.21
CA ARG A 552 17.03 -24.63 22.30
C ARG A 552 17.09 -23.64 21.13
N THR A 553 17.56 -22.42 21.38
CA THR A 553 17.77 -21.39 20.35
C THR A 553 18.83 -21.85 19.34
N MET A 554 19.90 -22.50 19.78
CA MET A 554 20.91 -23.11 18.89
C MET A 554 20.33 -24.25 18.04
N ARG A 555 19.53 -25.13 18.63
CA ARG A 555 18.84 -26.18 17.86
C ARG A 555 17.90 -25.60 16.81
N ALA A 556 17.15 -24.54 17.15
CA ALA A 556 16.27 -23.87 16.19
C ALA A 556 17.07 -23.24 15.04
N TRP A 557 18.28 -22.71 15.30
CA TRP A 557 19.19 -22.23 14.25
C TRP A 557 19.65 -23.36 13.32
N GLU A 558 20.06 -24.50 13.86
CA GLU A 558 20.47 -25.67 13.08
C GLU A 558 19.35 -26.22 12.19
N GLU A 559 18.11 -26.25 12.71
CA GLU A 559 16.92 -26.66 11.97
C GLU A 559 16.70 -25.77 10.74
N ILE A 560 16.75 -24.44 10.89
CA ILE A 560 16.58 -23.51 9.75
C ILE A 560 17.74 -23.61 8.77
N ARG A 561 18.97 -23.70 9.29
CA ARG A 561 20.19 -23.68 8.47
C ARG A 561 20.21 -24.81 7.44
N LYS A 562 19.63 -25.97 7.76
CA LYS A 562 19.51 -27.10 6.82
C LYS A 562 18.64 -26.78 5.60
N MET A 563 17.71 -25.84 5.72
CA MET A 563 16.74 -25.49 4.68
C MET A 563 17.01 -24.13 4.03
N TRP A 564 17.96 -23.36 4.57
CA TRP A 564 18.24 -22.00 4.13
C TRP A 564 19.57 -21.92 3.39
N GLU A 565 19.52 -21.41 2.16
CA GLU A 565 20.68 -21.09 1.32
C GLU A 565 20.90 -19.57 1.32
N PRO A 566 21.60 -19.00 2.33
CA PRO A 566 21.84 -17.56 2.40
C PRO A 566 22.99 -17.10 1.51
N THR A 567 22.96 -15.84 1.12
CA THR A 567 24.17 -15.14 0.65
C THR A 567 25.16 -14.92 1.80
N GLU A 568 26.46 -14.80 1.52
CA GLU A 568 27.49 -14.65 2.56
C GLU A 568 27.22 -13.48 3.52
N ALA A 569 26.80 -12.33 2.97
CA ALA A 569 26.46 -11.15 3.76
C ALA A 569 25.23 -11.35 4.67
N GLU A 570 24.26 -12.16 4.23
CA GLU A 570 23.08 -12.49 5.02
C GLU A 570 23.41 -13.45 6.16
N LEU A 571 24.26 -14.44 5.89
CA LEU A 571 24.76 -15.37 6.88
C LEU A 571 25.54 -14.63 7.97
N GLU A 572 26.44 -13.73 7.60
CA GLU A 572 27.23 -12.94 8.55
C GLU A 572 26.32 -12.10 9.46
N ASN A 573 25.29 -11.46 8.89
CA ASN A 573 24.32 -10.68 9.67
C ASN A 573 23.58 -11.54 10.69
N VAL A 574 23.13 -12.74 10.32
CA VAL A 574 22.45 -13.65 11.25
C VAL A 574 23.41 -14.16 12.32
N MET A 575 24.64 -14.53 11.96
CA MET A 575 25.67 -14.97 12.90
C MET A 575 26.00 -13.88 13.93
N ASN A 576 26.10 -12.62 13.50
CA ASN A 576 26.30 -11.49 14.38
C ASN A 576 25.14 -11.29 15.37
N VAL A 577 23.91 -11.56 14.96
CA VAL A 577 22.75 -11.53 15.86
C VAL A 577 22.77 -12.72 16.82
N LEU A 578 23.08 -13.91 16.33
CA LEU A 578 23.13 -15.13 17.15
C LEU A 578 24.17 -15.04 18.25
N ARG A 579 25.38 -14.54 17.95
CA ARG A 579 26.44 -14.28 18.96
C ARG A 579 26.00 -13.32 20.06
N LYS A 580 25.14 -12.35 19.75
CA LYS A 580 24.59 -11.41 20.74
C LYS A 580 23.49 -12.04 21.60
N LEU A 581 22.73 -12.97 21.05
CA LEU A 581 21.60 -13.62 21.73
C LEU A 581 22.04 -14.77 22.63
N VAL A 582 23.12 -15.47 22.26
CA VAL A 582 23.72 -16.54 23.05
C VAL A 582 25.18 -16.16 23.33
N PRO A 583 25.47 -15.41 24.41
CA PRO A 583 26.84 -15.22 24.87
C PRO A 583 27.34 -16.58 25.34
N THR A 584 28.32 -17.15 24.62
CA THR A 584 29.00 -18.38 25.05
C THR A 584 29.63 -18.15 26.41
N GLN A 585 29.11 -18.82 27.45
CA GLN A 585 29.91 -19.10 28.64
C GLN A 585 30.96 -20.14 28.25
N GLY A 586 32.20 -19.71 28.02
CA GLY A 586 33.38 -20.58 27.95
C GLY A 586 33.57 -21.42 26.67
N ASP A 587 34.68 -21.14 25.98
CA ASP A 587 35.48 -22.00 25.10
C ASP A 587 34.89 -22.69 23.85
N GLY A 588 35.49 -22.34 22.70
CA GLY A 588 36.10 -23.39 21.86
C GLY A 588 35.61 -23.60 20.44
N PHE A 589 34.48 -23.02 19.99
CA PHE A 589 33.89 -23.44 18.70
C PHE A 589 33.93 -22.42 17.55
N PHE A 590 34.30 -21.15 17.81
CA PHE A 590 34.28 -20.08 16.79
C PHE A 590 35.64 -19.42 16.54
N ASN A 591 36.75 -20.15 16.73
CA ASN A 591 38.06 -19.66 16.31
C ASN A 591 38.38 -20.16 14.88
N PRO A 592 38.48 -19.29 13.86
CA PRO A 592 38.91 -19.68 12.52
C PRO A 592 40.44 -19.86 12.39
N GLN A 593 41.18 -19.89 13.50
CA GLN A 593 42.58 -20.27 13.53
C GLN A 593 42.73 -21.58 14.28
N GLY A 594 42.85 -22.68 13.53
CA GLY A 594 43.34 -23.94 14.08
C GLY A 594 44.81 -23.80 14.44
N PRO A 595 45.28 -24.42 15.54
CA PRO A 595 46.71 -24.62 15.73
C PRO A 595 47.17 -25.68 14.75
N SER A 596 48.11 -25.29 13.89
CA SER A 596 48.98 -26.20 13.16
C SER A 596 49.77 -27.05 14.17
N SER A 597 49.51 -28.35 14.15
CA SER A 597 50.42 -29.40 14.60
C SER A 597 50.32 -30.56 13.62
#